data_AF-A0A3D4CTS8-F1
#
_entry.id   AF-A0A3D4CTS8-F1
#
_cell.length_a   1.000
_cell.length_b   1.000
_cell.length_c   1.000
_cell.angle_alpha   90.00
_cell.angle_beta   90.00
_cell.angle_gamma   90.00
#
_symmetry.space_group_name_H-M   'P 1'
#
loop_
_entity.id
_entity.type
_entity.pdbx_description
1 polymer ?
#
loop_
_entity_poly.entity_id
_entity_poly.type
_entity_poly.pdbx_seq_one_letter_code
_entity_poly.pdbx_strand_id
1 'polypeptide(L)'
;LQAKEIDAKQDTKSGLLATLGRPTRESACECDRANDVQLSGVMALLSGPDIADAIADPKNAIAKLVAEKEDDRKLITEIFLRVINRTPSDAEIKSVRESWAEIQSDHDAMLAELAKREKEWEPTRRQREARRMEGITKASNAVEAYQPQHDAERKRLEEEREAKIAASKRAVTEYESQLVTKAEEFADRMKGKRATRWHLLTPGSIATSDKSKVEVLADGSIRGSGGERPLDYRLSLETKITNITGLIVEAVPDLSFKGGPGLSKDGNFVITEVEAKWQGLEAGSKEVPVVFGDARATFTQKDFDVKRTFDGNLDGGNRGWAIGGGNYKIPHRAAFKMRDVIPGNADKGVKLNVGILCRFKSHPLGKFRIYITTTPDPLQHTGIAAGEAGLPARIAEVVEKDASSRSEVDRVLLRNWVAESDAEYQHRLWAAKGPFPAIPADKKMEELKKALEYAKIPIEEDPRLVRFRRDVEMSAGQLKNLRLTAAQDLTWALINNPAFLFNH
;
A
#
# COMPACT_ATOMS: atom_id res chain seq x y z
N LEU A 1 42.62 -15.47 -16.70
CA LEU A 1 43.78 -14.62 -17.03
C LEU A 1 43.19 -13.40 -17.74
N GLN A 2 42.72 -12.36 -17.04
CA GLN A 2 43.54 -11.25 -16.51
C GLN A 2 44.65 -10.88 -17.51
N ALA A 3 44.75 -9.68 -18.07
CA ALA A 3 44.52 -8.39 -17.43
C ALA A 3 44.23 -7.27 -18.45
N LYS A 4 43.40 -6.32 -18.00
CA LYS A 4 43.50 -4.87 -18.23
C LYS A 4 43.95 -4.39 -19.61
N GLU A 5 42.98 -4.00 -20.42
CA GLU A 5 43.01 -2.67 -21.03
C GLU A 5 41.57 -2.14 -20.98
N ILE A 6 41.24 -1.52 -19.85
CA ILE A 6 40.15 -0.57 -19.77
C ILE A 6 40.66 0.64 -20.57
N ASP A 7 40.57 0.60 -21.91
CA ASP A 7 39.46 1.29 -22.56
C ASP A 7 39.03 2.56 -21.83
N ALA A 8 39.90 3.55 -21.66
CA ALA A 8 39.73 4.61 -20.66
C ALA A 8 38.34 5.22 -20.85
N LYS A 9 37.43 4.90 -19.92
CA LYS A 9 36.12 5.54 -19.85
C LYS A 9 36.42 7.03 -19.84
N GLN A 10 36.08 7.72 -20.93
CA GLN A 10 36.16 9.17 -21.00
C GLN A 10 35.38 9.71 -19.81
N ASP A 11 36.09 10.15 -18.77
CA ASP A 11 35.47 10.86 -17.66
C ASP A 11 35.26 12.31 -18.09
N THR A 12 34.34 12.50 -19.04
CA THR A 12 33.93 13.82 -19.52
C THR A 12 33.30 14.67 -18.41
N LYS A 13 32.96 14.08 -17.25
CA LYS A 13 32.45 14.82 -16.10
C LYS A 13 33.53 15.50 -15.26
N SER A 14 34.79 15.03 -15.33
CA SER A 14 35.91 15.56 -14.53
C SER A 14 36.80 16.59 -15.27
N GLY A 15 36.51 16.85 -16.56
CA GLY A 15 37.12 17.90 -17.39
C GLY A 15 38.53 17.62 -17.92
N LEU A 16 39.01 18.45 -18.85
CA LEU A 16 40.29 18.36 -19.56
C LEU A 16 41.49 18.04 -18.65
N LEU A 17 41.59 18.70 -17.49
CA LEU A 17 42.72 18.50 -16.59
C LEU A 17 42.81 17.08 -16.02
N ALA A 18 41.67 16.41 -15.84
CA ALA A 18 41.65 15.01 -15.41
C ALA A 18 42.21 14.09 -16.52
N THR A 19 41.93 14.40 -17.79
CA THR A 19 42.51 13.68 -18.94
C THR A 19 44.00 13.95 -19.14
N LEU A 20 44.55 15.01 -18.53
CA LEU A 20 45.97 15.35 -18.49
C LEU A 20 46.68 14.85 -17.22
N GLY A 21 46.07 13.90 -16.49
CA GLY A 21 46.71 13.25 -15.34
C GLY A 21 46.60 14.02 -14.01
N ARG A 22 45.71 15.01 -13.90
CA ARG A 22 45.42 15.68 -12.63
C ARG A 22 44.76 14.71 -11.64
N PRO A 23 45.33 14.50 -10.44
CA PRO A 23 44.72 13.64 -9.43
C PRO A 23 43.44 14.26 -8.82
N THR A 24 42.56 13.43 -8.27
CA THR A 24 41.36 13.87 -7.57
C THR A 24 41.73 14.68 -6.32
N ARG A 25 40.89 15.67 -5.94
CA ARG A 25 41.17 16.64 -4.85
C ARG A 25 41.45 16.01 -3.48
N GLU A 26 41.14 14.73 -3.29
CA GLU A 26 41.30 14.00 -2.04
C GLU A 26 42.67 13.30 -1.90
N SER A 27 43.51 13.29 -2.94
CA SER A 27 44.85 12.67 -2.90
C SER A 27 45.98 13.69 -3.09
N ALA A 28 46.95 13.66 -2.18
CA ALA A 28 48.21 14.41 -2.27
C ALA A 28 49.40 13.54 -2.74
N CYS A 29 49.18 12.26 -3.09
CA CYS A 29 50.25 11.34 -3.50
C CYS A 29 50.78 11.74 -4.88
N GLU A 30 52.10 11.87 -5.00
CA GLU A 30 52.80 12.01 -6.30
C GLU A 30 52.57 10.79 -7.21
N CYS A 31 52.30 9.65 -6.57
CA CYS A 31 51.99 8.33 -7.09
C CYS A 31 50.74 8.27 -7.99
N ASP A 32 49.77 9.17 -7.76
CA ASP A 32 48.51 9.24 -8.51
C ASP A 32 48.60 10.15 -9.74
N ARG A 33 49.79 10.74 -10.00
CA ARG A 33 50.04 11.57 -11.17
C ARG A 33 50.62 10.70 -12.28
N ALA A 34 49.94 10.66 -13.43
CA ALA A 34 50.44 9.99 -14.63
C ALA A 34 51.26 10.99 -15.47
N ASN A 35 52.52 10.64 -15.76
CA ASN A 35 53.42 11.44 -16.60
C ASN A 35 53.52 10.93 -18.05
N ASP A 36 52.79 9.87 -18.41
CA ASP A 36 52.80 9.33 -19.77
C ASP A 36 51.94 10.16 -20.73
N VAL A 37 52.43 10.37 -21.94
CA VAL A 37 51.67 11.02 -23.02
C VAL A 37 50.54 10.10 -23.46
N GLN A 38 49.30 10.45 -23.13
CA GLN A 38 48.12 9.69 -23.53
C GLN A 38 47.49 10.30 -24.80
N LEU A 39 47.25 9.46 -25.81
CA LEU A 39 46.57 9.87 -27.05
C LEU A 39 45.19 10.47 -26.75
N SER A 40 44.50 9.99 -25.72
CA SER A 40 43.23 10.54 -25.23
C SER A 40 43.35 11.98 -24.72
N GLY A 41 44.44 12.33 -24.00
CA GLY A 41 44.73 13.69 -23.55
C GLY A 41 45.08 14.63 -24.69
N VAL A 42 45.79 14.14 -25.71
CA VAL A 42 46.05 14.89 -26.95
C VAL A 42 44.75 15.15 -27.72
N MET A 43 43.89 14.15 -27.87
CA MET A 43 42.59 14.33 -28.53
C MET A 43 41.64 15.22 -27.75
N ALA A 44 41.68 15.20 -26.41
CA ALA A 44 40.94 16.13 -25.56
C ALA A 44 41.44 17.58 -25.70
N LEU A 45 42.74 17.79 -25.93
CA LEU A 45 43.30 19.12 -26.19
C LEU A 45 42.94 19.63 -27.59
N LEU A 46 42.97 18.77 -28.61
CA LEU A 46 42.74 19.16 -30.01
C LEU A 46 41.25 19.30 -30.35
N SER A 47 40.39 18.48 -29.75
CA SER A 47 38.98 18.37 -30.15
C SER A 47 38.02 18.12 -28.98
N GLY A 48 38.46 18.33 -27.75
CA GLY A 48 37.64 18.15 -26.56
C GLY A 48 36.65 19.30 -26.33
N PRO A 49 35.54 19.02 -25.61
CA PRO A 49 34.50 20.00 -25.34
C PRO A 49 34.99 21.17 -24.50
N ASP A 50 35.95 20.97 -23.59
CA ASP A 50 36.43 22.06 -22.71
C ASP A 50 37.09 23.22 -23.50
N ILE A 51 37.87 22.92 -24.54
CA ILE A 51 38.47 23.93 -25.41
C ILE A 51 37.41 24.56 -26.32
N ALA A 52 36.48 23.75 -26.83
CA ALA A 52 35.40 24.23 -27.68
C ALA A 52 34.48 25.19 -26.93
N ASP A 53 34.10 24.84 -25.69
CA ASP A 53 33.27 25.65 -24.81
C ASP A 53 34.00 26.93 -24.39
N ALA A 54 35.30 26.88 -24.11
CA ALA A 54 36.09 28.08 -23.79
C ALA A 54 36.18 29.08 -24.96
N ILE A 55 36.27 28.57 -26.19
CA ILE A 55 36.27 29.39 -27.41
C ILE A 55 34.85 29.90 -27.72
N ALA A 56 33.82 29.10 -27.44
CA ALA A 56 32.42 29.47 -27.64
C ALA A 56 31.87 30.42 -26.56
N ASP A 57 32.49 30.51 -25.37
CA ASP A 57 31.99 31.31 -24.25
C ASP A 57 31.91 32.81 -24.62
N PRO A 58 30.72 33.44 -24.53
CA PRO A 58 30.54 34.85 -24.90
C PRO A 58 31.30 35.85 -24.01
N LYS A 59 31.84 35.41 -22.86
CA LYS A 59 32.64 36.23 -21.95
C LYS A 59 34.14 36.15 -22.22
N ASN A 60 34.56 35.37 -23.21
CA ASN A 60 35.97 35.19 -23.52
C ASN A 60 36.61 36.46 -24.15
N ALA A 61 37.93 36.41 -24.32
CA ALA A 61 38.67 37.52 -24.89
C ALA A 61 38.34 37.75 -26.39
N ILE A 62 37.96 36.71 -27.12
CA ILE A 62 37.63 36.78 -28.55
C ILE A 62 36.41 37.68 -28.77
N ALA A 63 35.36 37.49 -27.97
CA ALA A 63 34.16 38.33 -28.02
C ALA A 63 34.47 39.82 -27.81
N LYS A 64 35.38 40.14 -26.87
CA LYS A 64 35.84 41.52 -26.65
C LYS A 64 36.64 42.06 -27.84
N LEU A 65 37.54 41.26 -28.40
CA LEU A 65 38.34 41.66 -29.56
C LEU A 65 37.48 41.97 -30.78
N VAL A 66 36.46 41.15 -31.04
CA VAL A 66 35.53 41.35 -32.16
C VAL A 66 34.76 42.67 -31.99
N ALA A 67 34.39 43.02 -30.76
CA ALA A 67 33.72 44.28 -30.45
C ALA A 67 34.64 45.51 -30.54
N GLU A 68 35.92 45.38 -30.14
CA GLU A 68 36.89 46.48 -30.13
C GLU A 68 37.55 46.75 -31.50
N LYS A 69 37.70 45.71 -32.34
CA LYS A 69 38.41 45.79 -33.62
C LYS A 69 37.42 45.75 -34.78
N GLU A 70 37.08 46.92 -35.32
CA GLU A 70 36.18 47.03 -36.48
C GLU A 70 36.82 46.54 -37.80
N ASP A 71 38.14 46.66 -37.93
CA ASP A 71 38.88 46.21 -39.12
C ASP A 71 39.29 44.74 -39.00
N ASP A 72 38.88 43.91 -39.97
CA ASP A 72 39.14 42.46 -39.96
C ASP A 72 40.64 42.14 -40.01
N ARG A 73 41.45 42.94 -40.71
CA ARG A 73 42.90 42.72 -40.75
C ARG A 73 43.53 42.92 -39.37
N LYS A 74 43.12 43.97 -38.63
CA LYS A 74 43.54 44.19 -37.24
C LYS A 74 43.03 43.10 -36.30
N LEU A 75 41.79 42.65 -36.46
CA LEU A 75 41.21 41.56 -35.66
C LEU A 75 41.99 40.25 -35.86
N ILE A 76 42.22 39.85 -37.11
CA ILE A 76 43.01 38.66 -37.46
C ILE A 76 44.43 38.77 -36.89
N THR A 77 45.07 39.93 -37.07
CA THR A 77 46.43 40.17 -36.54
C THR A 77 46.50 40.01 -35.02
N GLU A 78 45.52 40.56 -34.30
CA GLU A 78 45.45 40.46 -32.84
C GLU A 78 45.19 39.03 -32.36
N ILE A 79 44.37 38.25 -33.08
CA ILE A 79 44.13 36.84 -32.78
C ILE A 79 45.42 36.03 -33.00
N PHE A 80 46.12 36.23 -34.12
CA PHE A 80 47.40 35.58 -34.39
C PHE A 80 48.47 35.89 -33.33
N LEU A 81 48.56 37.15 -32.90
CA LEU A 81 49.48 37.55 -31.84
C LEU A 81 49.14 36.90 -30.50
N ARG A 82 47.85 36.74 -30.16
CA ARG A 82 47.44 36.14 -28.88
C ARG A 82 47.53 34.63 -28.84
N VAL A 83 47.31 33.96 -29.98
CA VAL A 83 47.28 32.50 -30.04
C VAL A 83 48.69 31.96 -30.31
N ILE A 84 49.40 32.48 -31.31
CA ILE A 84 50.70 31.94 -31.75
C ILE A 84 51.87 32.94 -31.66
N ASN A 85 51.70 34.09 -31.01
CA ASN A 85 52.76 35.07 -30.73
C ASN A 85 53.51 35.64 -31.95
N ARG A 86 52.88 35.69 -33.12
CA ARG A 86 53.44 36.36 -34.31
C ARG A 86 52.38 37.08 -35.13
N THR A 87 52.81 37.99 -36.00
CA THR A 87 51.92 38.60 -37.00
C THR A 87 51.59 37.60 -38.12
N PRO A 88 50.37 37.62 -38.66
CA PRO A 88 50.04 36.84 -39.85
C PRO A 88 50.70 37.42 -41.10
N SER A 89 50.99 36.57 -42.07
CA SER A 89 51.38 36.98 -43.43
C SER A 89 50.17 37.46 -44.24
N ASP A 90 50.42 38.18 -45.34
CA ASP A 90 49.35 38.61 -46.24
C ASP A 90 48.59 37.43 -46.86
N ALA A 91 49.28 36.31 -47.10
CA ALA A 91 48.67 35.07 -47.60
C ALA A 91 47.71 34.46 -46.56
N GLU A 92 48.09 34.45 -45.28
CA GLU A 92 47.24 33.96 -44.19
C GLU A 92 46.03 34.86 -43.96
N ILE A 93 46.21 36.19 -43.95
CA ILE A 93 45.08 37.14 -43.86
C ILE A 93 44.11 36.90 -45.02
N LYS A 94 44.62 36.70 -46.23
CA LYS A 94 43.79 36.42 -47.41
C LYS A 94 43.01 35.11 -47.24
N SER A 95 43.67 34.02 -46.87
CA SER A 95 43.03 32.70 -46.67
C SER A 95 41.97 32.72 -45.57
N VAL A 96 42.22 33.42 -44.46
CA VAL A 96 41.24 33.58 -43.38
C VAL A 96 40.01 34.34 -43.86
N ARG A 97 40.19 35.44 -44.60
CA ARG A 97 39.06 36.22 -45.14
C ARG A 97 38.25 35.44 -46.17
N GLU A 98 38.91 34.59 -46.97
CA GLU A 98 38.23 33.68 -47.89
C GLU A 98 37.38 32.66 -47.13
N SER A 99 37.93 31.99 -46.10
CA SER A 99 37.19 31.06 -45.25
C SER A 99 36.03 31.72 -44.49
N TRP A 100 36.21 32.96 -44.00
CA TRP A 100 35.14 33.72 -43.35
C TRP A 100 33.96 34.00 -44.27
N ALA A 101 34.22 34.17 -45.58
CA ALA A 101 33.18 34.37 -46.58
C ALA A 101 32.40 33.07 -46.88
N GLU A 102 32.97 31.89 -46.60
CA GLU A 102 32.32 30.59 -46.83
C GLU A 102 31.19 30.30 -45.84
N ILE A 103 31.23 30.89 -44.64
CA ILE A 103 30.20 30.67 -43.58
C ILE A 103 28.78 30.99 -44.10
N GLN A 104 28.64 32.07 -44.88
CA GLN A 104 27.37 32.44 -45.49
C GLN A 104 26.95 31.43 -46.57
N SER A 105 27.86 31.04 -47.46
CA SER A 105 27.55 30.07 -48.51
C SER A 105 27.22 28.68 -47.97
N ASP A 106 27.87 28.27 -46.89
CA ASP A 106 27.60 27.01 -46.20
C ASP A 106 26.21 27.03 -45.56
N HIS A 107 25.85 28.14 -44.90
CA HIS A 107 24.50 28.33 -44.36
C HIS A 107 23.44 28.27 -45.48
N ASP A 108 23.66 28.96 -46.59
CA ASP A 108 22.74 28.97 -47.74
C ASP A 108 22.60 27.56 -48.36
N ALA A 109 23.71 26.81 -48.44
CA ALA A 109 23.70 25.42 -48.88
C ALA A 109 22.92 24.51 -47.91
N MET A 110 23.06 24.72 -46.60
CA MET A 110 22.29 23.99 -45.58
C MET A 110 20.79 24.32 -45.67
N LEU A 111 20.41 25.56 -45.92
CA LEU A 111 19.01 25.96 -46.15
C LEU A 111 18.43 25.28 -47.39
N ALA A 112 19.17 25.27 -48.50
CA ALA A 112 18.74 24.62 -49.73
C ALA A 112 18.54 23.11 -49.54
N GLU A 113 19.47 22.45 -48.82
CA GLU A 113 19.37 21.03 -48.51
C GLU A 113 18.23 20.74 -47.50
N LEU A 114 17.96 21.63 -46.53
CA LEU A 114 16.82 21.48 -45.62
C LEU A 114 15.51 21.54 -46.39
N ALA A 115 15.34 22.55 -47.26
CA ALA A 115 14.15 22.70 -48.09
C ALA A 115 13.91 21.46 -48.97
N LYS A 116 14.97 20.86 -49.52
CA LYS A 116 14.90 19.60 -50.27
C LYS A 116 14.43 18.45 -49.38
N ARG A 117 15.06 18.25 -48.21
CA ARG A 117 14.69 17.16 -47.27
C ARG A 117 13.26 17.30 -46.76
N GLU A 118 12.81 18.52 -46.48
CA GLU A 118 11.42 18.78 -46.10
C GLU A 118 10.44 18.42 -47.22
N LYS A 119 10.76 18.77 -48.47
CA LYS A 119 9.96 18.42 -49.63
C LYS A 119 9.92 16.90 -49.88
N GLU A 120 11.02 16.19 -49.62
CA GLU A 120 11.09 14.72 -49.73
C GLU A 120 10.33 14.01 -48.60
N TRP A 121 10.31 14.58 -47.39
CA TRP A 121 9.59 14.04 -46.24
C TRP A 121 8.08 14.23 -46.33
N GLU A 122 7.62 15.37 -46.84
CA GLU A 122 6.21 15.78 -46.82
C GLU A 122 5.22 14.72 -47.39
N PRO A 123 5.49 14.03 -48.52
CA PRO A 123 4.62 12.93 -48.99
C PRO A 123 4.50 11.79 -47.98
N THR A 124 5.61 11.40 -47.35
CA THR A 124 5.64 10.34 -46.33
C THR A 124 4.87 10.78 -45.09
N ARG A 125 5.08 12.02 -44.64
CA ARG A 125 4.33 12.62 -43.53
C ARG A 125 2.82 12.57 -43.79
N ARG A 126 2.38 13.06 -44.96
CA ARG A 126 0.95 13.05 -45.35
C ARG A 126 0.38 11.64 -45.39
N GLN A 127 1.12 10.68 -45.94
CA GLN A 127 0.67 9.28 -45.99
C GLN A 127 0.54 8.69 -44.58
N ARG A 128 1.52 8.90 -43.70
CA ARG A 128 1.48 8.42 -42.31
C ARG A 128 0.33 9.06 -41.55
N GLU A 129 0.13 10.36 -41.73
CA GLU A 129 -0.96 11.10 -41.09
C GLU A 129 -2.34 10.64 -41.57
N ALA A 130 -2.49 10.40 -42.89
CA ALA A 130 -3.72 9.84 -43.44
C ALA A 130 -4.02 8.45 -42.86
N ARG A 131 -3.01 7.56 -42.76
CA ARG A 131 -3.16 6.25 -42.11
C ARG A 131 -3.52 6.36 -40.63
N ARG A 132 -2.94 7.32 -39.91
CA ARG A 132 -3.27 7.60 -38.51
C ARG A 132 -4.74 7.99 -38.37
N MET A 133 -5.21 8.92 -39.21
CA MET A 133 -6.61 9.38 -39.22
C MET A 133 -7.61 8.27 -39.61
N GLU A 134 -7.24 7.42 -40.56
CA GLU A 134 -8.02 6.22 -40.90
C GLU A 134 -8.09 5.25 -39.72
N GLY A 135 -6.95 5.01 -39.03
CA GLY A 135 -6.87 4.18 -37.83
C GLY A 135 -7.74 4.71 -36.69
N ILE A 136 -7.72 6.02 -36.44
CA ILE A 136 -8.56 6.68 -35.43
C ILE A 136 -10.04 6.50 -35.78
N THR A 137 -10.42 6.78 -37.03
CA THR A 137 -11.82 6.62 -37.48
C THR A 137 -12.29 5.18 -37.30
N LYS A 138 -11.48 4.20 -37.72
CA LYS A 138 -11.79 2.78 -37.58
C LYS A 138 -11.95 2.37 -36.12
N ALA A 139 -11.02 2.78 -35.25
CA ALA A 139 -11.07 2.45 -33.83
C ALA A 139 -12.24 3.15 -33.12
N SER A 140 -12.54 4.41 -33.46
CA SER A 140 -13.70 5.15 -32.94
C SER A 140 -15.00 4.45 -33.31
N ASN A 141 -15.18 4.12 -34.59
CA ASN A 141 -16.36 3.41 -35.06
C ASN A 141 -16.52 2.03 -34.40
N ALA A 142 -15.42 1.33 -34.11
CA ALA A 142 -15.47 0.05 -33.42
C ALA A 142 -15.93 0.20 -31.95
N VAL A 143 -15.50 1.26 -31.25
CA VAL A 143 -16.00 1.60 -29.92
C VAL A 143 -17.50 1.92 -29.99
N GLU A 144 -17.91 2.82 -30.89
CA GLU A 144 -19.30 3.23 -31.07
C GLU A 144 -20.22 2.05 -31.42
N ALA A 145 -19.78 1.17 -32.33
CA ALA A 145 -20.54 -0.01 -32.72
C ALA A 145 -20.74 -1.01 -31.58
N TYR A 146 -19.77 -1.11 -30.65
CA TYR A 146 -19.86 -2.02 -29.50
C TYR A 146 -20.56 -1.40 -28.28
N GLN A 147 -20.67 -0.06 -28.23
CA GLN A 147 -21.25 0.68 -27.10
C GLN A 147 -22.65 0.18 -26.68
N PRO A 148 -23.62 -0.08 -27.59
CA PRO A 148 -24.93 -0.58 -27.18
C PRO A 148 -24.90 -1.97 -26.51
N GLN A 149 -24.00 -2.86 -26.97
CA GLN A 149 -23.84 -4.19 -26.38
C GLN A 149 -23.21 -4.09 -24.98
N HIS A 150 -22.20 -3.24 -24.84
CA HIS A 150 -21.58 -2.93 -23.56
C HIS A 150 -22.61 -2.40 -22.55
N ASP A 151 -23.41 -1.41 -22.93
CA ASP A 151 -24.39 -0.80 -22.05
C ASP A 151 -25.52 -1.77 -21.66
N ALA A 152 -26.00 -2.57 -22.61
CA ALA A 152 -27.00 -3.60 -22.34
C ALA A 152 -26.51 -4.66 -21.35
N GLU A 153 -25.27 -5.14 -21.54
CA GLU A 153 -24.67 -6.13 -20.64
C GLU A 153 -24.39 -5.56 -19.25
N ARG A 154 -23.89 -4.31 -19.16
CA ARG A 154 -23.70 -3.62 -17.88
C ARG A 154 -25.03 -3.44 -17.14
N LYS A 155 -26.09 -3.06 -17.84
CA LYS A 155 -27.43 -2.95 -17.26
C LYS A 155 -27.94 -4.29 -16.75
N ARG A 156 -27.83 -5.37 -17.55
CA ARG A 156 -28.22 -6.73 -17.14
C ARG A 156 -27.50 -7.17 -15.87
N LEU A 157 -26.18 -6.99 -15.82
CA LEU A 157 -25.36 -7.37 -14.67
C LEU A 157 -25.69 -6.55 -13.42
N GLU A 158 -26.04 -5.28 -13.56
CA GLU A 158 -26.50 -4.44 -12.44
C GLU A 158 -27.87 -4.89 -11.92
N GLU A 159 -28.82 -5.16 -12.82
CA GLU A 159 -30.14 -5.68 -12.45
C GLU A 159 -30.03 -7.04 -11.74
N GLU A 160 -29.17 -7.94 -12.22
CA GLU A 160 -28.89 -9.23 -11.55
C GLU A 160 -28.26 -9.05 -10.18
N ARG A 161 -27.34 -8.08 -10.05
CA ARG A 161 -26.68 -7.77 -8.79
C ARG A 161 -27.67 -7.22 -7.77
N GLU A 162 -28.50 -6.25 -8.15
CA GLU A 162 -29.55 -5.70 -7.30
C GLU A 162 -30.62 -6.73 -6.95
N ALA A 163 -31.00 -7.60 -7.89
CA ALA A 163 -31.90 -8.72 -7.62
C ALA A 163 -31.33 -9.68 -6.57
N LYS A 164 -30.02 -10.02 -6.64
CA LYS A 164 -29.34 -10.85 -5.63
C LYS A 164 -29.31 -10.19 -4.26
N ILE A 165 -29.05 -8.87 -4.20
CA ILE A 165 -29.06 -8.09 -2.95
C ILE A 165 -30.47 -8.11 -2.35
N ALA A 166 -31.49 -7.81 -3.15
CA ALA A 166 -32.89 -7.81 -2.73
C ALA A 166 -33.35 -9.19 -2.26
N ALA A 167 -33.01 -10.26 -2.99
CA ALA A 167 -33.31 -11.63 -2.62
C ALA A 167 -32.64 -12.01 -1.29
N SER A 168 -31.37 -11.64 -1.08
CA SER A 168 -30.66 -11.92 0.18
C SER A 168 -31.30 -11.21 1.37
N LYS A 169 -31.74 -9.95 1.20
CA LYS A 169 -32.47 -9.21 2.24
C LYS A 169 -33.84 -9.83 2.54
N ARG A 170 -34.60 -10.17 1.50
CA ARG A 170 -35.90 -10.87 1.67
C ARG A 170 -35.74 -12.19 2.41
N ALA A 171 -34.71 -12.97 2.07
CA ALA A 171 -34.41 -14.24 2.72
C ALA A 171 -34.12 -14.10 4.23
N VAL A 172 -33.61 -12.95 4.70
CA VAL A 172 -33.47 -12.65 6.13
C VAL A 172 -34.84 -12.38 6.74
N THR A 173 -35.61 -11.44 6.18
CA THR A 173 -36.94 -11.06 6.70
C THR A 173 -37.92 -12.22 6.72
N GLU A 174 -37.93 -13.07 5.69
CA GLU A 174 -38.76 -14.29 5.66
C GLU A 174 -38.38 -15.26 6.78
N TYR A 175 -37.07 -15.39 7.07
CA TYR A 175 -36.58 -16.27 8.12
C TYR A 175 -36.86 -15.75 9.54
N GLU A 176 -36.96 -14.43 9.72
CA GLU A 176 -37.26 -13.82 11.03
C GLU A 176 -38.61 -14.29 11.61
N SER A 177 -39.56 -14.64 10.74
CA SER A 177 -40.83 -15.25 11.17
C SER A 177 -40.62 -16.60 11.86
N GLN A 178 -39.67 -17.42 11.39
CA GLN A 178 -39.34 -18.73 11.96
C GLN A 178 -38.64 -18.58 13.31
N LEU A 179 -37.90 -17.48 13.53
CA LEU A 179 -37.26 -17.22 14.81
C LEU A 179 -38.28 -17.05 15.95
N VAL A 180 -39.50 -16.59 15.66
CA VAL A 180 -40.58 -16.52 16.66
C VAL A 180 -40.94 -17.91 17.16
N THR A 181 -41.21 -18.85 16.24
CA THR A 181 -41.52 -20.24 16.60
C THR A 181 -40.34 -20.91 17.31
N LYS A 182 -39.12 -20.74 16.78
CA LYS A 182 -37.90 -21.30 17.40
C LYS A 182 -37.63 -20.75 18.80
N ALA A 183 -37.95 -19.48 19.06
CA ALA A 183 -37.84 -18.88 20.38
C ALA A 183 -38.75 -19.56 21.39
N GLU A 184 -40.02 -19.80 21.03
CA GLU A 184 -40.97 -20.51 21.88
C GLU A 184 -40.57 -21.97 22.09
N GLU A 185 -40.20 -22.69 21.03
CA GLU A 185 -39.68 -24.07 21.11
C GLU A 185 -38.45 -24.17 22.02
N PHE A 186 -37.54 -23.18 21.92
CA PHE A 186 -36.38 -23.10 22.80
C PHE A 186 -36.80 -22.91 24.26
N ALA A 187 -37.73 -22.01 24.55
CA ALA A 187 -38.20 -21.80 25.92
C ALA A 187 -38.92 -23.03 26.47
N ASP A 188 -39.77 -23.70 25.69
CA ASP A 188 -40.44 -24.93 26.11
C ASP A 188 -39.45 -26.06 26.41
N ARG A 189 -38.42 -26.22 25.56
CA ARG A 189 -37.34 -27.19 25.79
C ARG A 189 -36.52 -26.91 27.06
N MET A 190 -36.44 -25.64 27.46
CA MET A 190 -35.71 -25.21 28.65
C MET A 190 -36.59 -25.14 29.90
N LYS A 191 -37.92 -25.20 29.76
CA LYS A 191 -38.86 -25.18 30.88
C LYS A 191 -38.61 -26.35 31.84
N GLY A 192 -38.52 -26.06 33.13
CA GLY A 192 -38.24 -27.07 34.17
C GLY A 192 -36.78 -27.55 34.24
N LYS A 193 -35.92 -27.16 33.29
CA LYS A 193 -34.47 -27.40 33.39
C LYS A 193 -33.84 -26.33 34.29
N ARG A 194 -33.12 -26.75 35.33
CA ARG A 194 -32.30 -25.83 36.15
C ARG A 194 -31.04 -25.46 35.36
N ALA A 195 -31.10 -24.39 34.57
CA ALA A 195 -29.93 -23.88 33.88
C ALA A 195 -29.04 -23.06 34.84
N THR A 196 -27.71 -23.18 34.72
CA THR A 196 -26.77 -22.25 35.35
C THR A 196 -27.10 -20.82 34.89
N ARG A 197 -27.26 -19.88 35.82
CA ARG A 197 -27.57 -18.48 35.51
C ARG A 197 -26.29 -17.65 35.40
N TRP A 198 -26.11 -17.00 34.26
CA TRP A 198 -24.92 -16.20 33.96
C TRP A 198 -25.26 -14.71 33.92
N HIS A 199 -24.47 -13.90 34.62
CA HIS A 199 -24.65 -12.45 34.68
C HIS A 199 -23.57 -11.79 33.82
N LEU A 200 -24.00 -11.07 32.79
CA LEU A 200 -23.10 -10.31 31.91
C LEU A 200 -22.42 -9.20 32.73
N LEU A 201 -21.11 -9.07 32.59
CA LEU A 201 -20.35 -7.97 33.14
C LEU A 201 -19.85 -7.06 32.03
N THR A 202 -20.08 -5.76 32.19
CA THR A 202 -19.52 -4.73 31.32
C THR A 202 -18.24 -4.20 31.95
N PRO A 203 -17.09 -4.20 31.25
CA PRO A 203 -15.84 -3.70 31.81
C PRO A 203 -15.89 -2.17 32.00
N GLY A 204 -15.42 -1.71 33.16
CA GLY A 204 -15.21 -0.28 33.42
C GLY A 204 -13.94 0.25 32.74
N SER A 205 -12.94 -0.62 32.53
CA SER A 205 -11.77 -0.30 31.71
C SER A 205 -11.19 -1.55 31.04
N ILE A 206 -10.51 -1.32 29.91
CA ILE A 206 -9.84 -2.34 29.11
C ILE A 206 -8.47 -1.81 28.71
N ALA A 207 -7.44 -2.61 28.93
CA ALA A 207 -6.11 -2.39 28.38
C ALA A 207 -5.72 -3.55 27.47
N THR A 208 -5.01 -3.23 26.39
CA THR A 208 -4.43 -4.20 25.45
C THR A 208 -2.91 -4.16 25.54
N SER A 209 -2.25 -5.31 25.38
CA SER A 209 -0.78 -5.41 25.45
C SER A 209 -0.05 -4.49 24.48
N ASP A 210 -0.66 -4.22 23.33
CA ASP A 210 -0.09 -3.39 22.25
C ASP A 210 -0.75 -2.01 22.13
N LYS A 211 -1.62 -1.64 23.08
CA LYS A 211 -2.40 -0.38 23.08
C LYS A 211 -3.38 -0.23 21.90
N SER A 212 -3.76 -1.33 21.25
CA SER A 212 -4.82 -1.35 20.25
C SER A 212 -6.15 -0.85 20.79
N LYS A 213 -6.91 -0.19 19.91
CA LYS A 213 -8.27 0.28 20.23
C LYS A 213 -9.20 -0.89 20.49
N VAL A 214 -10.04 -0.71 21.50
CA VAL A 214 -11.11 -1.64 21.86
C VAL A 214 -12.38 -0.82 22.04
N GLU A 215 -13.48 -1.38 21.58
CA GLU A 215 -14.82 -0.80 21.67
C GLU A 215 -15.71 -1.70 22.52
N VAL A 216 -16.47 -1.12 23.44
CA VAL A 216 -17.53 -1.83 24.17
C VAL A 216 -18.85 -1.48 23.49
N LEU A 217 -19.54 -2.50 22.97
CA LEU A 217 -20.79 -2.35 22.24
C LEU A 217 -22.00 -2.36 23.18
N ALA A 218 -23.16 -1.94 22.66
CA ALA A 218 -24.40 -1.83 23.42
C ALA A 218 -24.91 -3.17 24.00
N ASP A 219 -24.52 -4.30 23.40
CA ASP A 219 -24.81 -5.66 23.87
C ASP A 219 -23.81 -6.16 24.94
N GLY A 220 -22.91 -5.28 25.41
CA GLY A 220 -21.84 -5.57 26.36
C GLY A 220 -20.67 -6.36 25.78
N SER A 221 -20.65 -6.63 24.47
CA SER A 221 -19.51 -7.26 23.82
C SER A 221 -18.35 -6.28 23.65
N ILE A 222 -17.16 -6.82 23.80
CA ILE A 222 -15.88 -6.16 23.65
C ILE A 222 -15.39 -6.49 22.25
N ARG A 223 -15.15 -5.47 21.42
CA ARG A 223 -14.64 -5.60 20.06
C ARG A 223 -13.24 -5.00 19.95
N GLY A 224 -12.26 -5.86 19.71
CA GLY A 224 -10.89 -5.50 19.37
C GLY A 224 -10.75 -4.99 17.94
N SER A 225 -9.59 -4.43 17.63
CA SER A 225 -9.24 -3.94 16.30
C SER A 225 -7.88 -4.50 15.83
N GLY A 226 -7.55 -4.30 14.55
CA GLY A 226 -6.31 -4.78 13.95
C GLY A 226 -6.47 -6.13 13.25
N GLY A 227 -5.38 -6.90 13.14
CA GLY A 227 -5.34 -8.22 12.48
C GLY A 227 -4.45 -9.21 13.23
N GLU A 228 -3.85 -10.15 12.49
CA GLU A 228 -3.02 -11.24 13.04
C GLU A 228 -1.81 -10.74 13.84
N ARG A 229 -1.83 -11.00 15.16
CA ARG A 229 -0.72 -10.74 16.10
C ARG A 229 -1.04 -11.35 17.48
N PRO A 230 -0.06 -11.50 18.38
CA PRO A 230 -0.33 -11.68 19.80
C PRO A 230 -1.07 -10.46 20.39
N LEU A 231 -2.13 -10.68 21.16
CA LEU A 231 -2.92 -9.62 21.79
C LEU A 231 -3.50 -10.09 23.13
N ASP A 232 -3.05 -9.48 24.22
CA ASP A 232 -3.60 -9.75 25.54
C ASP A 232 -4.59 -8.64 25.91
N TYR A 233 -5.74 -9.02 26.45
CA TYR A 233 -6.73 -8.11 27.04
C TYR A 233 -6.64 -8.16 28.56
N ARG A 234 -6.69 -7.00 29.21
CA ARG A 234 -6.75 -6.84 30.67
C ARG A 234 -7.99 -6.01 31.00
N LEU A 235 -8.96 -6.62 31.65
CA LEU A 235 -10.28 -6.07 31.93
C LEU A 235 -10.41 -5.74 33.42
N SER A 236 -10.97 -4.58 33.73
CA SER A 236 -11.43 -4.22 35.08
C SER A 236 -12.95 -4.25 35.09
N LEU A 237 -13.52 -5.23 35.78
CA LEU A 237 -14.97 -5.45 35.88
C LEU A 237 -15.39 -5.20 37.33
N GLU A 238 -16.52 -4.55 37.56
CA GLU A 238 -17.06 -4.32 38.91
C GLU A 238 -18.45 -4.95 39.03
N THR A 239 -18.74 -5.53 40.19
CA THR A 239 -20.04 -6.17 40.45
C THR A 239 -20.38 -6.17 41.93
N LYS A 240 -21.68 -6.12 42.23
CA LYS A 240 -22.24 -6.30 43.59
C LYS A 240 -22.74 -7.72 43.85
N ILE A 241 -22.59 -8.60 42.86
CA ILE A 241 -22.99 -10.01 42.99
C ILE A 241 -22.06 -10.69 44.01
N THR A 242 -22.67 -11.41 44.95
CA THR A 242 -22.00 -12.18 45.99
C THR A 242 -21.94 -13.67 45.64
N ASN A 243 -21.06 -14.41 46.31
CA ASN A 243 -20.90 -15.86 46.13
C ASN A 243 -20.60 -16.28 44.68
N ILE A 244 -19.63 -15.63 44.03
CA ILE A 244 -19.27 -15.92 42.64
C ILE A 244 -18.45 -17.21 42.58
N THR A 245 -18.83 -18.12 41.70
CA THR A 245 -18.28 -19.49 41.60
C THR A 245 -17.68 -19.80 40.23
N GLY A 246 -17.96 -19.00 39.20
CA GLY A 246 -17.50 -19.28 37.85
C GLY A 246 -17.52 -18.06 36.93
N LEU A 247 -16.80 -18.19 35.81
CA LEU A 247 -16.64 -17.17 34.77
C LEU A 247 -16.88 -17.78 33.38
N ILE A 248 -17.46 -17.04 32.45
CA ILE A 248 -17.50 -17.39 31.02
C ILE A 248 -16.75 -16.36 30.20
N VAL A 249 -15.99 -16.84 29.23
CA VAL A 249 -15.58 -16.09 28.04
C VAL A 249 -16.43 -16.57 26.87
N GLU A 250 -17.31 -15.70 26.38
CA GLU A 250 -18.10 -15.97 25.17
C GLU A 250 -17.43 -15.32 23.97
N ALA A 251 -16.91 -16.12 23.05
CA ALA A 251 -16.43 -15.66 21.75
C ALA A 251 -17.63 -15.39 20.83
N VAL A 252 -17.78 -14.14 20.37
CA VAL A 252 -18.95 -13.67 19.62
C VAL A 252 -18.53 -13.39 18.17
N PRO A 253 -19.19 -14.00 17.16
CA PRO A 253 -18.93 -13.74 15.75
C PRO A 253 -19.04 -12.26 15.37
N ASP A 254 -18.19 -11.81 14.45
CA ASP A 254 -18.31 -10.50 13.81
C ASP A 254 -18.05 -10.61 12.30
N LEU A 255 -18.93 -9.98 11.52
CA LEU A 255 -18.81 -9.96 10.06
C LEU A 255 -17.53 -9.30 9.56
N SER A 256 -17.01 -8.32 10.30
CA SER A 256 -15.73 -7.69 9.99
C SER A 256 -14.54 -8.64 10.18
N PHE A 257 -14.73 -9.74 10.89
CA PHE A 257 -13.72 -10.74 11.25
C PHE A 257 -13.91 -12.04 10.45
N LYS A 258 -14.23 -11.91 9.16
CA LYS A 258 -14.55 -13.04 8.25
C LYS A 258 -15.72 -13.90 8.73
N GLY A 259 -16.56 -13.31 9.56
CA GLY A 259 -17.67 -13.98 10.21
C GLY A 259 -17.27 -14.69 11.50
N GLY A 260 -15.99 -14.89 11.81
CA GLY A 260 -15.59 -15.52 13.07
C GLY A 260 -15.48 -14.54 14.24
N PRO A 261 -15.21 -15.06 15.45
CA PRO A 261 -14.96 -14.23 16.63
C PRO A 261 -13.51 -13.75 16.78
N GLY A 262 -12.55 -14.23 15.97
CA GLY A 262 -11.13 -13.88 16.04
C GLY A 262 -10.65 -12.95 14.92
N LEU A 263 -9.56 -12.18 15.15
CA LEU A 263 -9.01 -11.23 14.14
C LEU A 263 -8.05 -11.89 13.13
N SER A 264 -7.98 -13.23 13.13
CA SER A 264 -7.17 -13.97 12.18
C SER A 264 -7.78 -13.96 10.78
N LYS A 265 -7.00 -14.34 9.77
CA LYS A 265 -7.49 -14.36 8.37
C LYS A 265 -8.63 -15.35 8.10
N ASP A 266 -8.80 -16.36 8.96
CA ASP A 266 -9.88 -17.35 8.86
C ASP A 266 -11.00 -17.13 9.89
N GLY A 267 -10.88 -16.10 10.75
CA GLY A 267 -11.85 -15.77 11.79
C GLY A 267 -11.72 -16.60 13.08
N ASN A 268 -10.72 -17.50 13.15
CA ASN A 268 -10.42 -18.28 14.35
C ASN A 268 -9.64 -17.48 15.39
N PHE A 269 -9.55 -17.98 16.62
CA PHE A 269 -8.73 -17.43 17.69
C PHE A 269 -8.06 -18.54 18.48
N VAL A 270 -7.05 -18.19 19.26
CA VAL A 270 -6.46 -19.04 20.29
C VAL A 270 -6.29 -18.21 21.56
N ILE A 271 -7.11 -18.47 22.57
CA ILE A 271 -6.86 -17.96 23.92
C ILE A 271 -5.82 -18.89 24.53
N THR A 272 -4.64 -18.36 24.84
CA THR A 272 -3.55 -19.13 25.43
C THR A 272 -3.66 -19.24 26.94
N GLU A 273 -4.22 -18.23 27.60
CA GLU A 273 -4.34 -18.20 29.07
C GLU A 273 -5.50 -17.27 29.49
N VAL A 274 -6.21 -17.65 30.55
CA VAL A 274 -7.21 -16.85 31.24
C VAL A 274 -6.77 -16.72 32.70
N GLU A 275 -6.45 -15.49 33.10
CA GLU A 275 -6.08 -15.16 34.47
C GLU A 275 -7.16 -14.30 35.10
N ALA A 276 -7.41 -14.46 36.39
CA ALA A 276 -8.33 -13.60 37.12
C ALA A 276 -7.82 -13.32 38.54
N LYS A 277 -8.13 -12.11 39.00
CA LYS A 277 -7.93 -11.68 40.39
C LYS A 277 -9.13 -10.89 40.84
N TRP A 278 -9.38 -10.87 42.14
CA TRP A 278 -10.47 -10.09 42.71
C TRP A 278 -10.03 -9.28 43.91
N GLN A 279 -10.72 -8.17 44.17
CA GLN A 279 -10.46 -7.27 45.29
C GLN A 279 -11.79 -6.68 45.76
N GLY A 280 -12.00 -6.62 47.08
CA GLY A 280 -13.10 -5.83 47.67
C GLY A 280 -12.97 -4.35 47.30
N LEU A 281 -14.11 -3.67 47.09
CA LEU A 281 -14.10 -2.22 46.85
C LEU A 281 -14.04 -1.41 48.17
N GLU A 282 -14.08 -2.08 49.32
CA GLU A 282 -13.80 -1.48 50.62
C GLU A 282 -12.32 -1.12 50.81
N ALA A 283 -12.08 -0.02 51.53
CA ALA A 283 -10.74 0.50 51.77
C ALA A 283 -9.85 -0.53 52.49
N GLY A 284 -8.62 -0.71 51.98
CA GLY A 284 -7.65 -1.65 52.55
C GLY A 284 -7.77 -3.10 52.05
N SER A 285 -8.74 -3.39 51.18
CA SER A 285 -8.86 -4.72 50.55
C SER A 285 -7.61 -5.08 49.76
N LYS A 286 -7.14 -6.33 49.91
CA LYS A 286 -6.02 -6.87 49.13
C LYS A 286 -6.55 -7.58 47.89
N GLU A 287 -5.74 -7.56 46.82
CA GLU A 287 -6.01 -8.33 45.62
C GLU A 287 -5.71 -9.83 45.88
N VAL A 288 -6.64 -10.70 45.51
CA VAL A 288 -6.57 -12.16 45.71
C VAL A 288 -6.65 -12.85 44.35
N PRO A 289 -5.74 -13.79 44.03
CA PRO A 289 -5.81 -14.55 42.79
C PRO A 289 -7.02 -15.48 42.77
N VAL A 290 -7.65 -15.61 41.60
CA VAL A 290 -8.70 -16.61 41.35
C VAL A 290 -8.05 -17.84 40.74
N VAL A 291 -8.20 -18.99 41.40
CA VAL A 291 -7.69 -20.27 40.89
C VAL A 291 -8.83 -21.02 40.22
N PHE A 292 -8.66 -21.39 38.95
CA PHE A 292 -9.62 -22.24 38.24
C PHE A 292 -9.35 -23.72 38.50
N GLY A 293 -10.42 -24.48 38.76
CA GLY A 293 -10.35 -25.91 39.06
C GLY A 293 -10.67 -26.80 37.86
N ASP A 294 -11.55 -26.34 36.97
CA ASP A 294 -11.96 -27.06 35.76
C ASP A 294 -12.57 -26.09 34.75
N ALA A 295 -12.67 -26.50 33.49
CA ALA A 295 -13.37 -25.75 32.46
C ALA A 295 -13.99 -26.65 31.40
N ARG A 296 -15.02 -26.13 30.73
CA ARG A 296 -15.65 -26.75 29.56
C ARG A 296 -15.99 -25.70 28.52
N ALA A 297 -15.90 -26.07 27.25
CA ALA A 297 -16.29 -25.20 26.14
C ALA A 297 -17.37 -25.84 25.26
N THR A 298 -18.19 -25.02 24.61
CA THR A 298 -19.25 -25.48 23.69
C THR A 298 -18.70 -26.11 22.42
N PHE A 299 -17.47 -25.75 22.05
CA PHE A 299 -16.70 -26.39 20.99
C PHE A 299 -15.21 -26.24 21.31
N THR A 300 -14.40 -27.19 20.90
CA THR A 300 -12.95 -27.18 21.08
C THR A 300 -12.32 -27.75 19.82
N GLN A 301 -11.42 -26.99 19.20
CA GLN A 301 -10.59 -27.48 18.11
C GLN A 301 -9.71 -28.64 18.60
N LYS A 302 -9.51 -29.65 17.75
CA LYS A 302 -8.59 -30.77 18.06
C LYS A 302 -7.23 -30.24 18.53
N ASP A 303 -6.74 -30.73 19.67
CA ASP A 303 -5.48 -30.37 20.34
C ASP A 303 -5.41 -28.97 20.99
N PHE A 304 -6.52 -28.23 21.01
CA PHE A 304 -6.65 -26.87 21.58
C PHE A 304 -7.65 -26.85 22.75
N ASP A 305 -7.41 -27.73 23.73
CA ASP A 305 -8.29 -27.93 24.88
C ASP A 305 -8.40 -26.67 25.76
N VAL A 306 -9.63 -26.28 26.10
CA VAL A 306 -9.91 -25.16 27.01
C VAL A 306 -9.21 -25.28 28.35
N LYS A 307 -8.93 -26.49 28.84
CA LYS A 307 -8.22 -26.72 30.10
C LYS A 307 -6.77 -26.24 30.10
N ARG A 308 -6.19 -25.98 28.92
CA ARG A 308 -4.85 -25.40 28.76
C ARG A 308 -4.82 -23.88 28.92
N THR A 309 -5.96 -23.25 29.20
CA THR A 309 -6.08 -21.80 29.39
C THR A 309 -6.07 -21.37 30.86
N PHE A 310 -5.68 -22.25 31.77
CA PHE A 310 -5.43 -21.93 33.19
C PHE A 310 -4.37 -22.88 33.77
N ASP A 311 -3.43 -23.33 32.93
CA ASP A 311 -2.35 -24.23 33.33
C ASP A 311 -1.07 -23.47 33.75
N GLY A 312 -1.06 -22.14 33.61
CA GLY A 312 0.08 -21.29 33.92
C GLY A 312 1.13 -21.21 32.80
N ASN A 313 0.89 -21.84 31.65
CA ASN A 313 1.80 -21.82 30.52
C ASN A 313 1.60 -20.55 29.68
N LEU A 314 2.46 -19.57 29.96
CA LEU A 314 2.48 -18.26 29.30
C LEU A 314 3.23 -18.23 27.96
N ASP A 315 3.69 -19.37 27.46
CA ASP A 315 4.39 -19.49 26.17
C ASP A 315 3.47 -19.17 24.97
N GLY A 316 4.04 -18.51 23.95
CA GLY A 316 3.30 -18.15 22.74
C GLY A 316 2.87 -19.35 21.87
N GLY A 317 3.42 -20.54 22.13
CA GLY A 317 3.04 -21.81 21.52
C GLY A 317 1.97 -22.58 22.29
N ASN A 318 1.50 -22.09 23.45
CA ASN A 318 0.45 -22.78 24.21
C ASN A 318 -0.81 -22.92 23.36
N ARG A 319 -1.25 -24.18 23.16
CA ARG A 319 -2.45 -24.51 22.40
C ARG A 319 -3.64 -24.53 23.34
N GLY A 320 -3.98 -23.35 23.85
CA GLY A 320 -5.15 -23.12 24.67
C GLY A 320 -6.44 -23.26 23.87
N TRP A 321 -7.49 -22.51 24.20
CA TRP A 321 -8.80 -22.68 23.58
C TRP A 321 -8.88 -22.06 22.19
N ALA A 322 -9.28 -22.87 21.20
CA ALA A 322 -9.55 -22.45 19.84
C ALA A 322 -10.80 -23.14 19.27
N ILE A 323 -11.38 -22.59 18.21
CA ILE A 323 -12.61 -23.10 17.59
C ILE A 323 -12.44 -23.54 16.13
N GLY A 324 -11.20 -23.72 15.67
CA GLY A 324 -10.90 -24.19 14.32
C GLY A 324 -11.62 -25.50 13.95
N GLY A 325 -12.23 -25.49 12.77
CA GLY A 325 -13.09 -26.59 12.30
C GLY A 325 -14.52 -26.58 12.87
N GLY A 326 -14.85 -25.62 13.73
CA GLY A 326 -16.18 -25.39 14.28
C GLY A 326 -17.02 -24.41 13.44
N ASN A 327 -18.22 -24.09 13.95
CA ASN A 327 -19.10 -23.13 13.30
C ASN A 327 -18.79 -21.70 13.78
N TYR A 328 -17.92 -21.00 13.05
CA TYR A 328 -17.56 -19.61 13.33
C TYR A 328 -18.74 -18.62 13.33
N LYS A 329 -19.92 -19.03 12.84
CA LYS A 329 -21.08 -18.16 12.68
C LYS A 329 -21.96 -18.00 13.91
N ILE A 330 -21.68 -18.76 14.96
CA ILE A 330 -22.43 -18.70 16.21
C ILE A 330 -21.49 -18.45 17.40
N PRO A 331 -22.00 -17.87 18.50
CA PRO A 331 -21.22 -17.74 19.72
C PRO A 331 -20.74 -19.09 20.26
N HIS A 332 -19.49 -19.10 20.70
CA HIS A 332 -18.90 -20.22 21.44
C HIS A 332 -18.49 -19.76 22.83
N ARG A 333 -18.59 -20.63 23.83
CA ARG A 333 -18.33 -20.27 25.22
C ARG A 333 -17.31 -21.20 25.83
N ALA A 334 -16.43 -20.63 26.65
CA ALA A 334 -15.61 -21.34 27.61
C ALA A 334 -16.06 -20.95 29.03
N ALA A 335 -16.54 -21.92 29.79
CA ALA A 335 -16.94 -21.76 31.18
C ALA A 335 -15.87 -22.32 32.12
N PHE A 336 -15.52 -21.53 33.13
CA PHE A 336 -14.46 -21.80 34.10
C PHE A 336 -15.05 -21.92 35.49
N LYS A 337 -14.74 -23.02 36.19
CA LYS A 337 -15.08 -23.24 37.59
C LYS A 337 -13.97 -22.71 38.48
N MET A 338 -14.30 -21.82 39.39
CA MET A 338 -13.36 -21.37 40.42
C MET A 338 -13.23 -22.43 41.51
N ARG A 339 -12.04 -22.57 42.11
CA ARG A 339 -11.82 -23.46 43.26
C ARG A 339 -12.44 -22.88 44.52
N ASP A 340 -12.21 -21.59 44.74
CA ASP A 340 -12.72 -20.84 45.88
C ASP A 340 -13.89 -19.95 45.46
N VAL A 341 -14.88 -19.82 46.35
CA VAL A 341 -16.00 -18.90 46.16
C VAL A 341 -15.52 -17.48 46.45
N ILE A 342 -15.76 -16.55 45.52
CA ILE A 342 -15.56 -15.13 45.80
C ILE A 342 -16.78 -14.65 46.59
N PRO A 343 -16.62 -14.25 47.87
CA PRO A 343 -17.76 -13.90 48.71
C PRO A 343 -18.53 -12.68 48.17
N GLY A 344 -17.82 -11.73 47.54
CA GLY A 344 -18.41 -10.50 47.06
C GLY A 344 -18.82 -9.55 48.20
N ASN A 345 -19.41 -8.42 47.85
CA ASN A 345 -20.01 -7.49 48.80
C ASN A 345 -21.21 -6.80 48.15
N ALA A 346 -22.43 -6.98 48.69
CA ALA A 346 -23.65 -6.43 48.09
C ALA A 346 -23.72 -4.90 48.18
N ASP A 347 -23.10 -4.30 49.20
CA ASP A 347 -23.16 -2.85 49.43
C ASP A 347 -22.07 -2.13 48.64
N LYS A 348 -20.82 -2.59 48.79
CA LYS A 348 -19.62 -1.95 48.20
C LYS A 348 -19.23 -2.52 46.85
N GLY A 349 -19.52 -3.80 46.60
CA GLY A 349 -19.09 -4.51 45.40
C GLY A 349 -17.67 -5.05 45.49
N VAL A 350 -17.28 -5.77 44.44
CA VAL A 350 -15.94 -6.27 44.20
C VAL A 350 -15.49 -5.89 42.81
N LYS A 351 -14.18 -5.75 42.65
CA LYS A 351 -13.50 -5.60 41.38
C LYS A 351 -12.90 -6.95 40.96
N LEU A 352 -13.14 -7.33 39.72
CA LEU A 352 -12.55 -8.48 39.03
C LEU A 352 -11.59 -7.96 37.96
N ASN A 353 -10.30 -8.28 38.11
CA ASN A 353 -9.29 -8.06 37.09
C ASN A 353 -9.13 -9.35 36.28
N VAL A 354 -9.56 -9.35 35.02
CA VAL A 354 -9.55 -10.55 34.15
C VAL A 354 -8.58 -10.32 32.99
N GLY A 355 -7.62 -11.23 32.82
CA GLY A 355 -6.72 -11.27 31.68
C GLY A 355 -7.16 -12.34 30.69
N ILE A 356 -7.38 -11.96 29.43
CA ILE A 356 -7.59 -12.88 28.30
C ILE A 356 -6.37 -12.78 27.40
N LEU A 357 -5.47 -13.75 27.48
CA LEU A 357 -4.18 -13.71 26.81
C LEU A 357 -4.30 -14.49 25.51
N CYS A 358 -3.96 -13.86 24.39
CA CYS A 358 -3.94 -14.50 23.08
C CYS A 358 -2.54 -14.38 22.51
N ARG A 359 -1.60 -15.18 23.06
CA ARG A 359 -0.18 -15.09 22.69
C ARG A 359 0.22 -15.93 21.49
N PHE A 360 -0.71 -16.74 21.01
CA PHE A 360 -0.53 -17.52 19.80
C PHE A 360 -0.40 -16.61 18.59
N LYS A 361 0.72 -16.76 17.86
CA LYS A 361 1.27 -15.76 16.92
C LYS A 361 0.28 -15.02 16.02
N SER A 362 -0.75 -15.69 15.51
CA SER A 362 -1.63 -15.15 14.46
C SER A 362 -3.12 -15.19 14.79
N HIS A 363 -3.51 -15.55 16.02
CA HIS A 363 -4.91 -15.88 16.33
C HIS A 363 -5.47 -15.11 17.53
N PRO A 364 -5.41 -13.77 17.55
CA PRO A 364 -6.00 -13.00 18.64
C PRO A 364 -7.54 -13.11 18.62
N LEU A 365 -8.13 -13.16 19.81
CA LEU A 365 -9.59 -13.03 19.96
C LEU A 365 -10.01 -11.63 19.51
N GLY A 366 -11.13 -11.54 18.78
CA GLY A 366 -11.60 -10.29 18.18
C GLY A 366 -12.80 -9.71 18.89
N LYS A 367 -13.85 -10.50 19.12
CA LYS A 367 -15.05 -10.05 19.81
C LYS A 367 -15.53 -11.06 20.83
N PHE A 368 -15.83 -10.59 22.04
CA PHE A 368 -16.21 -11.47 23.14
C PHE A 368 -17.01 -10.77 24.24
N ARG A 369 -17.66 -11.55 25.10
CA ARG A 369 -18.38 -11.10 26.32
C ARG A 369 -17.87 -11.86 27.54
N ILE A 370 -17.98 -11.26 28.73
CA ILE A 370 -17.61 -11.88 30.01
C ILE A 370 -18.84 -12.03 30.89
N TYR A 371 -19.04 -13.22 31.45
CA TYR A 371 -20.12 -13.49 32.40
C TYR A 371 -19.59 -14.10 33.69
N ILE A 372 -20.36 -13.98 34.77
CA ILE A 372 -20.13 -14.66 36.04
C ILE A 372 -21.38 -15.41 36.52
N THR A 373 -21.21 -16.36 37.44
CA THR A 373 -22.35 -17.07 38.06
C THR A 373 -22.13 -17.27 39.56
N THR A 374 -23.23 -17.48 40.27
CA THR A 374 -23.27 -17.84 41.69
C THR A 374 -23.73 -19.29 41.91
N THR A 375 -23.93 -20.05 40.84
CA THR A 375 -24.37 -21.44 40.91
C THR A 375 -23.26 -22.29 41.53
N PRO A 376 -23.50 -23.08 42.60
CA PRO A 376 -22.44 -23.81 43.31
C PRO A 376 -21.57 -24.70 42.42
N ASP A 377 -22.16 -25.34 41.41
CA ASP A 377 -21.42 -26.06 40.38
C ASP A 377 -21.66 -25.44 39.00
N PRO A 378 -20.81 -24.49 38.55
CA PRO A 378 -21.02 -23.76 37.31
C PRO A 378 -20.92 -24.67 36.06
N LEU A 379 -20.35 -25.86 36.18
CA LEU A 379 -20.16 -26.82 35.09
C LEU A 379 -21.19 -27.97 35.09
N GLN A 380 -22.11 -28.03 36.08
CA GLN A 380 -23.06 -29.14 36.21
C GLN A 380 -23.97 -29.29 34.99
N HIS A 381 -24.31 -28.17 34.35
CA HIS A 381 -25.20 -28.13 33.20
C HIS A 381 -24.47 -27.85 31.88
N THR A 382 -23.14 -27.70 31.87
CA THR A 382 -22.37 -27.49 30.63
C THR A 382 -22.23 -28.80 29.84
N GLY A 383 -23.34 -29.22 29.22
CA GLY A 383 -23.47 -30.28 28.22
C GLY A 383 -23.26 -29.75 26.79
N ILE A 384 -22.98 -30.64 25.85
CA ILE A 384 -22.20 -30.44 24.60
C ILE A 384 -22.90 -29.58 23.51
N ALA A 385 -24.12 -29.09 23.74
CA ALA A 385 -24.82 -28.22 22.80
C ALA A 385 -24.77 -26.74 23.25
N ALA A 386 -24.56 -25.80 22.32
CA ALA A 386 -24.44 -24.36 22.59
C ALA A 386 -25.59 -23.73 23.43
N GLY A 387 -26.75 -24.39 23.53
CA GLY A 387 -27.88 -23.98 24.37
C GLY A 387 -27.88 -24.54 25.81
N GLU A 388 -26.92 -25.39 26.18
CA GLU A 388 -26.88 -26.09 27.47
C GLU A 388 -25.86 -25.51 28.45
N ALA A 389 -24.92 -24.66 28.01
CA ALA A 389 -23.87 -24.06 28.84
C ALA A 389 -24.34 -23.05 29.91
N GLY A 390 -25.58 -23.16 30.38
CA GLY A 390 -26.29 -22.17 31.15
C GLY A 390 -26.83 -21.02 30.30
N LEU A 391 -27.73 -20.24 30.89
CA LEU A 391 -28.40 -19.12 30.25
C LEU A 391 -28.02 -17.81 30.93
N PRO A 392 -27.95 -16.69 30.19
CA PRO A 392 -27.93 -15.38 30.81
C PRO A 392 -29.12 -15.26 31.77
N ALA A 393 -28.92 -14.67 32.94
CA ALA A 393 -29.90 -14.67 34.03
C ALA A 393 -31.27 -14.15 33.57
N ARG A 394 -31.27 -13.09 32.76
CA ARG A 394 -32.45 -12.53 32.10
C ARG A 394 -33.17 -13.50 31.16
N ILE A 395 -32.43 -14.30 30.38
CA ILE A 395 -33.03 -15.33 29.52
C ILE A 395 -33.62 -16.46 30.37
N ALA A 396 -32.93 -16.88 31.43
CA ALA A 396 -33.45 -17.87 32.37
C ALA A 396 -34.78 -17.40 33.01
N GLU A 397 -34.85 -16.15 33.47
CA GLU A 397 -36.09 -15.53 33.98
C GLU A 397 -37.23 -15.56 32.95
N VAL A 398 -36.93 -15.28 31.68
CA VAL A 398 -37.94 -15.28 30.61
C VAL A 398 -38.46 -16.69 30.31
N VAL A 399 -37.57 -17.68 30.27
CA VAL A 399 -37.92 -19.08 30.02
C VAL A 399 -38.80 -19.66 31.13
N GLU A 400 -38.57 -19.25 32.39
CA GLU A 400 -39.35 -19.69 33.54
C GLU A 400 -40.79 -19.14 33.56
N LYS A 401 -41.03 -17.99 32.95
CA LYS A 401 -42.38 -17.46 32.77
C LYS A 401 -43.17 -18.35 31.81
N ASP A 402 -44.45 -18.54 32.08
CA ASP A 402 -45.39 -19.09 31.11
C ASP A 402 -45.47 -18.18 29.88
N ALA A 403 -45.68 -18.77 28.70
CA ALA A 403 -45.69 -18.04 27.42
C ALA A 403 -46.73 -16.89 27.41
N SER A 404 -47.88 -17.07 28.06
CA SER A 404 -48.92 -16.06 28.21
C SER A 404 -48.52 -14.89 29.12
N SER A 405 -47.54 -15.07 30.00
CA SER A 405 -47.05 -14.06 30.95
C SER A 405 -45.79 -13.33 30.47
N ARG A 406 -45.22 -13.69 29.30
CA ARG A 406 -44.06 -13.01 28.71
C ARG A 406 -44.49 -11.68 28.07
N SER A 407 -43.88 -10.59 28.53
CA SER A 407 -44.02 -9.26 27.93
C SER A 407 -43.41 -9.21 26.52
N GLU A 408 -43.68 -8.15 25.74
CA GLU A 408 -43.05 -7.98 24.43
C GLU A 408 -41.52 -7.87 24.54
N VAL A 409 -41.02 -7.23 25.60
CA VAL A 409 -39.58 -7.15 25.87
C VAL A 409 -38.99 -8.55 26.11
N ASP A 410 -39.68 -9.41 26.85
CA ASP A 410 -39.26 -10.79 27.10
C ASP A 410 -39.20 -11.58 25.79
N ARG A 411 -40.22 -11.44 24.92
CA ARG A 411 -40.30 -12.11 23.61
C ARG A 411 -39.19 -11.66 22.66
N VAL A 412 -38.93 -10.36 22.58
CA VAL A 412 -37.82 -9.80 21.80
C VAL A 412 -36.48 -10.34 22.30
N LEU A 413 -36.28 -10.35 23.62
CA LEU A 413 -35.04 -10.83 24.22
C LEU A 413 -34.77 -12.30 23.89
N LEU A 414 -35.80 -13.15 24.00
CA LEU A 414 -35.73 -14.58 23.68
C LEU A 414 -35.45 -14.82 22.19
N ARG A 415 -36.13 -14.07 21.31
CA ARG A 415 -35.92 -14.14 19.86
C ARG A 415 -34.49 -13.74 19.48
N ASN A 416 -33.97 -12.65 20.06
CA ASN A 416 -32.59 -12.21 19.80
C ASN A 416 -31.57 -13.24 20.26
N TRP A 417 -31.80 -13.85 21.44
CA TRP A 417 -30.95 -14.91 21.94
C TRP A 417 -30.86 -16.12 21.01
N VAL A 418 -32.02 -16.59 20.53
CA VAL A 418 -32.07 -17.69 19.56
C VAL A 418 -31.44 -17.27 18.24
N ALA A 419 -31.70 -16.05 17.77
CA ALA A 419 -31.13 -15.52 16.53
C ALA A 419 -29.59 -15.49 16.55
N GLU A 420 -28.97 -15.09 17.67
CA GLU A 420 -27.50 -15.10 17.81
C GLU A 420 -26.91 -16.51 17.67
N SER A 421 -27.65 -17.55 18.09
CA SER A 421 -27.20 -18.94 18.06
C SER A 421 -27.71 -19.76 16.87
N ASP A 422 -28.54 -19.16 16.00
CA ASP A 422 -29.12 -19.83 14.83
C ASP A 422 -28.20 -19.70 13.61
N ALA A 423 -27.51 -20.80 13.29
CA ALA A 423 -26.51 -20.81 12.22
C ALA A 423 -27.07 -20.44 10.83
N GLU A 424 -28.33 -20.79 10.56
CA GLU A 424 -28.99 -20.54 9.28
C GLU A 424 -29.39 -19.07 9.17
N TYR A 425 -29.95 -18.49 10.24
CA TYR A 425 -30.22 -17.06 10.33
C TYR A 425 -28.93 -16.24 10.19
N GLN A 426 -27.87 -16.60 10.94
CA GLN A 426 -26.58 -15.92 10.85
C GLN A 426 -26.00 -16.02 9.44
N HIS A 427 -26.10 -17.18 8.78
CA HIS A 427 -25.66 -17.32 7.40
C HIS A 427 -26.40 -16.39 6.43
N ARG A 428 -27.72 -16.28 6.55
CA ARG A 428 -28.56 -15.38 5.73
C ARG A 428 -28.26 -13.91 6.01
N LEU A 429 -28.16 -13.55 7.28
CA LEU A 429 -27.83 -12.20 7.72
C LEU A 429 -26.50 -11.76 7.10
N TRP A 430 -25.51 -12.64 7.08
CA TRP A 430 -24.21 -12.36 6.49
C TRP A 430 -24.26 -12.24 4.98
N ALA A 431 -24.95 -13.16 4.29
CA ALA A 431 -25.16 -13.08 2.85
C ALA A 431 -25.83 -11.77 2.44
N ALA A 432 -26.76 -11.26 3.26
CA ALA A 432 -27.42 -9.98 3.05
C ALA A 432 -26.53 -8.75 3.31
N LYS A 433 -25.52 -8.85 4.18
CA LYS A 433 -24.57 -7.74 4.44
C LYS A 433 -23.46 -7.62 3.38
N GLY A 434 -23.16 -8.68 2.65
CA GLY A 434 -22.12 -8.70 1.60
C GLY A 434 -20.72 -9.10 2.12
N PRO A 435 -19.64 -8.85 1.34
CA PRO A 435 -19.60 -7.98 0.17
C PRO A 435 -20.29 -8.58 -1.06
N PHE A 436 -20.99 -7.75 -1.82
CA PHE A 436 -21.49 -8.10 -3.15
C PHE A 436 -20.43 -7.74 -4.19
N PRO A 437 -19.90 -8.71 -4.96
CA PRO A 437 -18.87 -8.44 -5.96
C PRO A 437 -19.27 -7.29 -6.89
N ALA A 438 -18.29 -6.45 -7.24
CA ALA A 438 -18.48 -5.43 -8.27
C ALA A 438 -18.66 -6.10 -9.64
N ILE A 439 -19.39 -5.44 -10.54
CA ILE A 439 -19.52 -5.93 -11.91
C ILE A 439 -18.14 -5.88 -12.59
N PRO A 440 -17.62 -7.01 -13.10
CA PRO A 440 -16.32 -7.06 -13.77
C PRO A 440 -16.21 -6.06 -14.91
N ALA A 441 -14.97 -5.65 -15.21
CA ALA A 441 -14.70 -4.82 -16.37
C ALA A 441 -14.96 -5.59 -17.67
N ASP A 442 -15.47 -4.90 -18.68
CA ASP A 442 -15.67 -5.45 -20.02
C ASP A 442 -14.34 -5.40 -20.78
N LYS A 443 -13.68 -6.56 -20.87
CA LYS A 443 -12.37 -6.72 -21.53
C LYS A 443 -12.40 -6.26 -22.99
N LYS A 444 -13.51 -6.51 -23.71
CA LYS A 444 -13.61 -6.13 -25.12
C LYS A 444 -13.71 -4.61 -25.26
N MET A 445 -14.50 -3.94 -24.41
CA MET A 445 -14.54 -2.48 -24.39
C MET A 445 -13.18 -1.86 -24.02
N GLU A 446 -12.45 -2.46 -23.07
CA GLU A 446 -11.09 -2.01 -22.72
C GLU A 446 -10.11 -2.14 -23.89
N GLU A 447 -10.13 -3.25 -24.60
CA GLU A 447 -9.27 -3.49 -25.78
C GLU A 447 -9.57 -2.49 -26.90
N LEU A 448 -10.85 -2.22 -27.18
CA LEU A 448 -11.27 -1.23 -28.18
C LEU A 448 -10.81 0.19 -27.82
N LYS A 449 -10.94 0.58 -26.55
CA LYS A 449 -10.44 1.88 -26.06
C LYS A 449 -8.92 1.97 -26.16
N LYS A 450 -8.19 0.91 -25.80
CA LYS A 450 -6.72 0.85 -25.95
C LYS A 450 -6.30 0.99 -27.41
N ALA A 451 -7.00 0.34 -28.34
CA ALA A 451 -6.74 0.47 -29.77
C ALA A 451 -6.96 1.90 -30.28
N LEU A 452 -8.01 2.57 -29.80
CA LEU A 452 -8.27 3.98 -30.12
C LEU A 452 -7.16 4.91 -29.58
N GLU A 453 -6.74 4.73 -28.33
CA GLU A 453 -5.64 5.52 -27.76
C GLU A 453 -4.32 5.28 -28.49
N TYR A 454 -4.02 4.04 -28.87
CA TYR A 454 -2.86 3.72 -29.69
C TYR A 454 -2.90 4.42 -31.06
N ALA A 455 -4.07 4.44 -31.72
CA ALA A 455 -4.23 5.12 -33.01
C ALA A 455 -4.08 6.65 -32.93
N LYS A 456 -4.32 7.25 -31.75
CA LYS A 456 -4.16 8.69 -31.52
C LYS A 456 -2.71 9.15 -31.37
N ILE A 457 -1.77 8.23 -31.11
CA ILE A 457 -0.35 8.56 -30.95
C ILE A 457 0.13 9.33 -32.20
N PRO A 458 0.70 10.55 -32.04
CA PRO A 458 1.19 11.34 -33.16
C PRO A 458 2.21 10.58 -34.02
N ILE A 459 2.25 10.87 -35.31
CA ILE A 459 3.28 10.27 -36.18
C ILE A 459 4.66 10.74 -35.74
N GLU A 460 5.62 9.82 -35.73
CA GLU A 460 7.02 10.17 -35.51
C GLU A 460 7.61 10.79 -36.78
N GLU A 461 8.27 11.94 -36.62
CA GLU A 461 9.04 12.59 -37.67
C GLU A 461 10.35 11.85 -37.96
N ASP A 462 10.91 12.03 -39.16
CA ASP A 462 12.23 11.49 -39.49
C ASP A 462 13.30 12.08 -38.56
N PRO A 463 13.96 11.27 -37.71
CA PRO A 463 14.97 11.75 -36.77
C PRO A 463 16.13 12.49 -37.45
N ARG A 464 16.46 12.13 -38.70
CA ARG A 464 17.53 12.79 -39.47
C ARG A 464 17.11 14.20 -39.88
N LEU A 465 15.85 14.40 -40.29
CA LEU A 465 15.32 15.71 -40.62
C LEU A 465 15.23 16.60 -39.39
N VAL A 466 14.74 16.05 -38.26
CA VAL A 466 14.68 16.77 -36.99
C VAL A 466 16.07 17.23 -36.55
N ARG A 467 17.09 16.36 -36.67
CA ARG A 467 18.47 16.73 -36.37
C ARG A 467 18.97 17.84 -37.30
N PHE A 468 18.74 17.70 -38.61
CA PHE A 468 19.23 18.66 -39.59
C PHE A 468 18.58 20.06 -39.44
N ARG A 469 17.30 20.13 -39.04
CA ARG A 469 16.66 21.41 -38.66
C ARG A 469 17.40 22.11 -37.52
N ARG A 470 17.80 21.34 -36.50
CA ARG A 470 18.60 21.87 -35.38
C ARG A 470 19.97 22.35 -35.86
N ASP A 471 20.62 21.61 -36.75
CA ASP A 471 21.91 21.99 -37.33
C ASP A 471 21.80 23.32 -38.11
N VAL A 472 20.73 23.50 -38.90
CA VAL A 472 20.43 24.77 -39.60
C VAL A 472 20.15 25.91 -38.63
N GLU A 473 19.40 25.66 -37.56
CA GLU A 473 19.13 26.67 -36.53
C GLU A 473 20.42 27.14 -35.83
N MET A 474 21.32 26.21 -35.51
CA MET A 474 22.65 26.53 -34.97
C MET A 474 23.46 27.37 -35.97
N SER A 475 23.48 26.99 -37.24
CA SER A 475 24.14 27.74 -38.31
C SER A 475 23.55 29.15 -38.48
N ALA A 476 22.23 29.33 -38.36
CA ALA A 476 21.61 30.65 -38.36
C ALA A 476 22.07 31.52 -37.17
N GLY A 477 22.30 30.91 -36.00
CA GLY A 477 22.88 31.57 -34.83
C GLY A 477 24.32 32.02 -35.06
N GLN A 478 25.13 31.17 -35.70
CA GLN A 478 26.50 31.48 -36.11
C GLN A 478 26.54 32.65 -37.11
N LEU A 479 25.61 32.68 -38.07
CA LEU A 479 25.53 33.74 -39.06
C LEU A 479 25.18 35.11 -38.47
N LYS A 480 24.25 35.16 -37.50
CA LYS A 480 23.91 36.40 -36.77
C LYS A 480 25.13 37.03 -36.10
N ASN A 481 26.14 36.23 -35.76
CA ASN A 481 27.37 36.66 -35.12
C ASN A 481 28.58 36.36 -36.02
N LEU A 482 28.45 36.58 -37.34
CA LEU A 482 29.44 36.17 -38.36
C LEU A 482 30.89 36.46 -37.95
N ARG A 483 31.22 37.71 -37.58
CA ARG A 483 32.60 38.09 -37.19
C ARG A 483 33.09 37.36 -35.93
N LEU A 484 32.19 37.08 -34.99
CA LEU A 484 32.54 36.35 -33.77
C LEU A 484 32.75 34.86 -34.06
N THR A 485 31.83 34.22 -34.77
CA THR A 485 31.97 32.83 -35.25
C THR A 485 33.27 32.67 -36.01
N ALA A 486 33.55 33.56 -36.95
CA ALA A 486 34.74 33.49 -37.78
C ALA A 486 36.04 33.70 -36.99
N ALA A 487 36.02 34.56 -35.97
CA ALA A 487 37.14 34.74 -35.04
C ALA A 487 37.34 33.54 -34.10
N GLN A 488 36.26 32.90 -33.67
CA GLN A 488 36.28 31.68 -32.88
C GLN A 488 36.83 30.50 -33.71
N ASP A 489 36.38 30.34 -34.95
CA ASP A 489 36.87 29.34 -35.89
C ASP A 489 38.35 29.55 -36.21
N LEU A 490 38.78 30.80 -36.43
CA LEU A 490 40.19 31.13 -36.59
C LEU A 490 41.00 30.74 -35.36
N THR A 491 40.51 31.07 -34.16
CA THR A 491 41.19 30.73 -32.90
C THR A 491 41.30 29.22 -32.73
N TRP A 492 40.23 28.48 -33.05
CA TRP A 492 40.21 27.03 -33.07
C TRP A 492 41.24 26.44 -34.05
N ALA A 493 41.29 26.96 -35.27
CA ALA A 493 42.22 26.52 -36.31
C ALA A 493 43.68 26.79 -35.91
N LEU A 494 43.96 27.94 -35.29
CA LEU A 494 45.30 28.30 -34.83
C LEU A 494 45.75 27.44 -33.65
N ILE A 495 44.87 27.16 -32.68
CA ILE A 495 45.18 26.27 -31.54
C ILE A 495 45.48 24.84 -32.03
N ASN A 496 44.82 24.41 -33.09
CA ASN A 496 45.04 23.11 -33.73
C ASN A 496 46.17 23.11 -34.77
N ASN A 497 46.88 24.23 -34.94
CA ASN A 497 48.00 24.33 -35.86
C ASN A 497 49.30 23.78 -35.22
N PRO A 498 50.17 23.07 -35.98
CA PRO A 498 51.48 22.66 -35.49
C PRO A 498 52.31 23.78 -34.86
N ALA A 499 52.18 25.03 -35.36
CA ALA A 499 52.88 26.19 -34.79
C ALA A 499 52.48 26.47 -33.33
N PHE A 500 51.22 26.24 -32.96
CA PHE A 500 50.76 26.38 -31.57
C PHE A 500 51.20 25.20 -30.71
N LEU A 501 51.05 23.98 -31.24
CA LEU A 501 51.29 22.74 -30.49
C LEU A 501 52.77 22.46 -30.23
N PHE A 502 53.65 22.85 -31.16
CA PHE A 502 55.07 22.54 -31.11
C PHE A 502 55.98 23.76 -30.94
N ASN A 503 55.40 24.97 -30.92
CA ASN A 503 56.08 26.26 -30.69
C ASN A 503 57.41 26.37 -31.45
N HIS A 504 57.33 26.22 -32.78
CA HIS A 504 58.49 26.31 -33.69
C HIS A 504 58.91 27.74 -34.00
#